data_AF-X1W1R7-F1
#
_entry.id   AF-X1W1R7-F1
#
_cell.length_a   1.000
_cell.length_b   1.000
_cell.length_c   1.000
_cell.angle_alpha   90.00
_cell.angle_beta   90.00
_cell.angle_gamma   90.00
#
_symmetry.space_group_name_H-M   'P 1'
#
loop_
_entity.id
_entity.type
_entity.pdbx_description
1 polymer ?
#
loop_
_entity_poly.entity_id
_entity_poly.type
_entity_poly.pdbx_seq_one_letter_code
_entity_poly.pdbx_strand_id
1 'polypeptide(L)'
;LDKFLKLNKNLKKIWMYSTGLGLRKVLSEHGFSLGIKRRIAFLDLTMSIDELWKNMDKKRRNGIRYAIKNGVAIHTAKLGDLEAFKKVWVGGYKKKHGVKRKYDIRSWIEKEQLFLAKLGNKIIAGTRIRESVYRPPRDVVIYGANTSLREYQKFKPNDLLIWEIAKWAKKE
;
A
#
# COMPACT_ATOMS: atom_id res chain seq x y z
N LEU A 1 5.70 16.48 14.78
CA LEU A 1 6.71 16.20 13.74
C LEU A 1 7.00 17.44 12.91
N ASP A 2 6.03 17.99 12.18
CA ASP A 2 6.22 19.18 11.34
C ASP A 2 6.68 20.44 12.11
N LYS A 3 6.17 20.67 13.32
CA LYS A 3 6.59 21.80 14.16
C LYS A 3 8.08 21.72 14.55
N PHE A 4 8.54 20.53 14.95
CA PHE A 4 9.94 20.27 15.30
C PHE A 4 10.87 20.35 14.08
N LEU A 5 10.43 19.83 12.93
CA LEU A 5 11.18 19.88 11.68
C LEU A 5 11.31 21.31 11.13
N LYS A 6 10.30 22.15 11.33
CA LYS A 6 10.33 23.58 10.94
C LYS A 6 11.29 24.40 11.80
N LEU A 7 11.42 24.06 13.08
CA LEU A 7 12.26 24.80 14.03
C LEU A 7 13.76 24.45 13.95
N ASN A 8 14.13 23.32 13.34
CA ASN A 8 15.50 22.78 13.41
C ASN A 8 16.05 22.39 12.03
N LYS A 9 16.24 23.38 11.15
CA LYS A 9 16.62 23.19 9.73
C LYS A 9 18.10 22.82 9.50
N ASN A 10 19.01 23.22 10.40
CA ASN A 10 20.46 23.13 10.16
C ASN A 10 21.17 21.94 10.87
N LEU A 11 20.43 21.04 11.53
CA LEU A 11 21.03 19.89 12.23
C LEU A 11 21.43 18.77 11.25
N LYS A 12 22.64 18.21 11.42
CA LYS A 12 23.03 16.90 10.88
C LYS A 12 22.25 15.81 11.64
N LYS A 13 21.57 14.89 10.94
CA LYS A 13 20.55 13.99 11.52
C LYS A 13 20.82 12.52 11.18
N ILE A 14 20.62 11.63 12.15
CA ILE A 14 20.50 10.18 11.96
C ILE A 14 19.04 9.79 12.20
N TRP A 15 18.49 8.95 11.33
CA TRP A 15 17.11 8.46 11.45
C TRP A 15 17.10 6.98 11.76
N MET A 16 16.55 6.62 12.92
CA MET A 16 16.47 5.25 13.40
C MET A 16 15.01 4.85 13.57
N TYR A 17 14.65 3.69 13.02
CA TYR A 17 13.36 3.07 13.30
C TYR A 17 13.46 2.31 14.63
N SER A 18 12.74 2.77 15.65
CA SER A 18 12.63 2.06 16.93
C SER A 18 11.25 1.41 17.04
N THR A 19 11.21 0.09 17.16
CA THR A 19 9.96 -0.69 17.27
C THR A 19 9.74 -1.35 18.63
N GLY A 20 10.77 -1.43 19.48
CA GLY A 20 10.65 -1.97 20.83
C GLY A 20 10.28 -0.91 21.87
N LEU A 21 9.35 -1.23 22.78
CA LEU A 21 8.98 -0.36 23.90
C LEU A 21 10.17 -0.06 24.83
N GLY A 22 11.05 -1.04 25.08
CA GLY A 22 12.26 -0.85 25.91
C GLY A 22 13.27 0.12 25.30
N LEU A 23 13.42 0.10 23.97
CA LEU A 23 14.33 1.00 23.25
C LEU A 23 13.82 2.44 23.25
N ARG A 24 12.51 2.68 23.40
CA ARG A 24 11.95 4.04 23.50
C ARG A 24 12.47 4.78 24.72
N LYS A 25 12.48 4.12 25.88
CA LYS A 25 12.95 4.71 27.14
C LYS A 25 14.41 5.14 27.03
N VAL A 26 15.27 4.21 26.59
CA VAL A 26 16.70 4.48 26.37
C VAL A 26 16.92 5.62 25.38
N LEU A 27 16.20 5.63 24.26
CA LEU A 27 16.32 6.70 23.26
C LEU A 27 15.88 8.05 23.81
N SER A 28 14.78 8.13 24.56
CA SER A 28 14.34 9.40 25.17
C SER A 28 15.32 9.93 26.22
N GLU A 29 15.97 9.03 26.97
CA GLU A 29 17.00 9.39 27.97
C GLU A 29 18.29 9.90 27.31
N HIS A 30 18.56 9.53 26.05
CA HIS A 30 19.80 9.88 25.33
C HIS A 30 19.57 10.90 24.22
N GLY A 31 18.62 11.82 24.41
CA GLY A 31 18.44 12.98 23.53
C GLY A 31 17.72 12.72 22.21
N PHE A 32 17.15 11.52 22.00
CA PHE A 32 16.31 11.27 20.83
C PHE A 32 14.88 11.76 21.05
N SER A 33 14.39 12.59 20.14
CA SER A 33 12.98 12.96 20.10
C SER A 33 12.14 11.86 19.47
N LEU A 34 11.27 11.24 20.26
CA LEU A 34 10.33 10.22 19.79
C LEU A 34 9.16 10.88 19.05
N GLY A 35 8.91 10.48 17.81
CA GLY A 35 7.72 10.89 17.07
C GLY A 35 6.90 9.68 16.65
N ILE A 36 5.70 9.47 17.23
CA ILE A 36 4.81 8.40 16.77
C ILE A 36 3.35 8.85 16.77
N LYS A 37 2.73 8.73 15.59
CA LYS A 37 1.48 7.99 15.39
C LYS A 37 1.27 7.80 13.88
N ARG A 38 1.61 6.61 13.37
CA ARG A 38 0.98 6.12 12.13
C ARG A 38 -0.42 5.68 12.57
N ARG A 39 -1.48 6.31 12.04
CA ARG A 39 -2.83 5.74 12.15
C ARG A 39 -2.83 4.49 11.26
N ILE A 40 -2.95 3.33 11.88
CA ILE A 40 -3.07 2.04 11.18
C ILE A 40 -4.55 1.68 11.20
N ALA A 41 -5.08 1.30 10.03
CA ALA A 41 -6.42 0.74 9.92
C ALA A 41 -6.28 -0.78 9.80
N PHE A 42 -7.17 -1.50 10.49
CA PHE A 42 -7.26 -2.95 10.43
C PHE A 42 -8.58 -3.33 9.76
N LEU A 43 -8.56 -4.39 8.97
CA LEU A 43 -9.74 -5.05 8.43
C LEU A 43 -9.76 -6.46 8.99
N ASP A 44 -10.82 -6.83 9.69
CA ASP A 44 -11.00 -8.16 10.23
C ASP A 44 -11.49 -9.11 9.13
N LEU A 45 -10.64 -10.06 8.74
CA LEU A 45 -10.94 -11.05 7.69
C LEU A 45 -11.56 -12.34 8.23
N THR A 46 -11.81 -12.45 9.54
CA THR A 46 -12.55 -13.58 10.12
C THR A 46 -14.01 -13.57 9.66
N MET A 47 -14.57 -12.37 9.43
CA MET A 47 -15.89 -12.16 8.84
C MET A 47 -16.03 -12.87 7.49
N SER A 48 -17.23 -13.35 7.18
CA SER A 48 -17.57 -13.89 5.86
C SER A 48 -17.46 -12.81 4.77
N ILE A 49 -17.33 -13.24 3.51
CA ILE A 49 -17.28 -12.31 2.37
C ILE A 49 -18.54 -11.45 2.29
N ASP A 50 -19.70 -12.02 2.60
CA ASP A 50 -20.98 -11.31 2.60
C ASP A 50 -21.05 -10.26 3.71
N GLU A 51 -20.52 -10.56 4.91
CA GLU A 51 -20.43 -9.61 6.00
C GLU A 51 -19.46 -8.47 5.68
N LEU A 52 -18.27 -8.78 5.16
CA LEU A 52 -17.30 -7.78 4.69
C LEU A 52 -17.94 -6.85 3.64
N TRP A 53 -18.70 -7.43 2.72
CA TRP A 53 -19.40 -6.67 1.69
C TRP A 53 -20.51 -5.79 2.27
N LYS A 54 -21.34 -6.32 3.18
CA LYS A 54 -22.43 -5.60 3.84
C LYS A 54 -21.95 -4.45 4.73
N ASN A 55 -20.82 -4.62 5.42
CA ASN A 55 -20.24 -3.61 6.30
C ASN A 55 -19.49 -2.50 5.57
N MET A 56 -19.14 -2.73 4.30
CA MET A 56 -18.49 -1.70 3.48
C MET A 56 -19.43 -0.53 3.20
N ASP A 57 -18.92 0.70 3.20
CA ASP A 57 -19.73 1.88 2.85
C ASP A 57 -20.34 1.77 1.43
N LYS A 58 -21.56 2.29 1.25
CA LYS A 58 -22.31 2.23 -0.02
C LYS A 58 -21.51 2.81 -1.18
N LYS A 59 -20.73 3.88 -0.98
CA LYS A 59 -19.90 4.49 -2.02
C LYS A 59 -18.79 3.54 -2.47
N ARG A 60 -18.18 2.78 -1.56
CA ARG A 60 -17.11 1.83 -1.89
C ARG A 60 -17.65 0.62 -2.65
N ARG A 61 -18.76 0.01 -2.18
CA ARG A 61 -19.44 -1.07 -2.92
C ARG A 61 -19.79 -0.65 -4.34
N ASN A 62 -20.34 0.55 -4.50
CA ASN A 62 -20.69 1.08 -5.82
C ASN A 62 -19.45 1.33 -6.68
N GLY A 63 -18.34 1.79 -6.08
CA GLY A 63 -17.05 1.93 -6.77
C GLY A 63 -16.52 0.59 -7.30
N ILE A 64 -16.61 -0.47 -6.49
CA ILE A 64 -16.20 -1.83 -6.88
C ILE A 64 -17.07 -2.34 -8.04
N ARG A 65 -18.41 -2.29 -7.90
CA ARG A 65 -19.33 -2.68 -8.97
C ARG A 65 -19.09 -1.88 -10.25
N TYR A 66 -18.84 -0.58 -10.11
CA TYR A 66 -18.53 0.30 -11.24
C TYR A 66 -17.23 -0.10 -11.94
N ALA A 67 -16.16 -0.40 -11.19
CA ALA A 67 -14.90 -0.87 -11.76
C ALA A 67 -15.08 -2.15 -12.58
N ILE A 68 -15.79 -3.14 -12.01
CA ILE A 68 -16.10 -4.42 -12.66
C ILE A 68 -16.93 -4.17 -13.93
N LYS A 69 -18.02 -3.40 -13.83
CA LYS A 69 -18.89 -3.06 -14.97
C LYS A 69 -18.14 -2.38 -16.11
N ASN A 70 -17.10 -1.61 -15.80
CA ASN A 70 -16.28 -0.91 -16.78
C ASN A 70 -15.05 -1.73 -17.25
N GLY A 71 -15.00 -3.03 -16.96
CA GLY A 71 -13.96 -3.93 -17.48
C GLY A 71 -12.61 -3.84 -16.77
N VAL A 72 -12.56 -3.30 -15.55
CA VAL A 72 -11.35 -3.38 -14.73
C VAL A 72 -11.21 -4.82 -14.21
N ALA A 73 -10.09 -5.46 -14.48
CA ALA A 73 -9.73 -6.78 -13.99
C ALA A 73 -8.51 -6.70 -13.07
N ILE A 74 -8.44 -7.56 -12.05
CA ILE A 74 -7.29 -7.66 -11.16
C ILE A 74 -6.57 -8.98 -11.41
N HIS A 75 -5.24 -8.95 -11.45
CA HIS A 75 -4.43 -10.16 -11.51
C HIS A 75 -3.13 -10.01 -10.71
N THR A 76 -2.55 -11.14 -10.31
CA THR A 76 -1.20 -11.20 -9.72
C THR A 76 -0.17 -10.93 -10.80
N ALA A 77 0.77 -10.01 -10.54
CA ALA A 77 1.82 -9.63 -11.46
C ALA A 77 2.72 -10.81 -11.83
N LYS A 78 3.15 -10.84 -13.09
CA LYS A 78 4.21 -11.72 -13.58
C LYS A 78 5.40 -10.87 -14.02
N LEU A 79 6.58 -11.48 -14.20
CA LEU A 79 7.77 -10.76 -14.69
C LEU A 79 7.51 -9.99 -15.99
N GLY A 80 6.67 -10.51 -16.90
CA GLY A 80 6.27 -9.81 -18.12
C GLY A 80 5.48 -8.51 -17.91
N ASP A 81 4.86 -8.32 -16.74
CA ASP A 81 4.13 -7.08 -16.41
C ASP A 81 5.07 -5.96 -15.91
N LEU A 82 6.34 -6.28 -15.60
CA LEU A 82 7.26 -5.41 -14.87
C LEU A 82 7.43 -4.03 -15.52
N GLU A 83 7.67 -3.99 -16.83
CA GLU A 83 7.90 -2.75 -17.57
C GLU A 83 6.63 -1.89 -17.66
N ALA A 84 5.47 -2.52 -17.82
CA ALA A 84 4.19 -1.82 -17.83
C ALA A 84 3.87 -1.25 -16.44
N PHE A 85 4.10 -2.02 -15.37
CA PHE A 85 3.89 -1.55 -14.01
C PHE A 85 4.89 -0.46 -13.58
N LYS A 86 6.16 -0.54 -14.01
CA LYS A 86 7.18 0.54 -13.85
C LYS A 86 6.62 1.90 -14.25
N LYS A 87 5.94 1.97 -15.40
CA LYS A 87 5.33 3.21 -15.91
C LYS A 87 4.23 3.73 -14.98
N VAL A 88 3.39 2.84 -14.45
CA VAL A 88 2.35 3.19 -13.46
C VAL A 88 2.95 3.64 -12.13
N TRP A 89 3.98 2.94 -11.66
CA TRP A 89 4.69 3.29 -10.44
C TRP A 89 5.34 4.67 -10.54
N VAL A 90 6.11 4.91 -11.59
CA VAL A 90 6.71 6.24 -11.82
C VAL A 90 5.63 7.29 -12.05
N GLY A 91 4.62 7.02 -12.89
CA GLY A 91 3.57 7.98 -13.22
C GLY A 91 2.71 8.41 -12.03
N GLY A 92 2.31 7.47 -11.17
CA GLY A 92 1.49 7.74 -10.00
C GLY A 92 2.29 8.17 -8.76
N TYR A 93 3.40 7.49 -8.46
CA TYR A 93 4.18 7.72 -7.25
C TYR A 93 5.12 8.92 -7.35
N LYS A 94 5.83 9.12 -8.48
CA LYS A 94 6.73 10.27 -8.68
C LYS A 94 5.96 11.59 -8.65
N LYS A 95 4.79 11.64 -9.30
CA LYS A 95 3.93 12.85 -9.29
C LYS A 95 3.40 13.17 -7.89
N LYS A 96 3.07 12.16 -7.09
CA LYS A 96 2.51 12.34 -5.74
C LYS A 96 3.57 12.65 -4.68
N HIS A 97 4.78 12.12 -4.81
CA HIS A 97 5.79 12.16 -3.75
C HIS A 97 7.12 12.81 -4.16
N GLY A 98 7.27 13.27 -5.40
CA GLY A 98 8.46 14.01 -5.87
C GLY A 98 9.78 13.22 -5.84
N VAL A 99 9.73 11.89 -5.70
CA VAL A 99 10.91 11.10 -5.37
C VAL A 99 11.73 10.75 -6.62
N LYS A 100 13.05 11.01 -6.58
CA LYS A 100 14.05 10.59 -7.57
C LYS A 100 14.58 9.15 -7.37
N ARG A 101 14.11 8.42 -6.34
CA ARG A 101 14.63 7.09 -5.99
C ARG A 101 14.26 6.06 -7.06
N LYS A 102 15.27 5.33 -7.54
CA LYS A 102 15.10 4.07 -8.26
C LYS A 102 14.54 3.06 -7.25
N TYR A 103 13.27 2.70 -7.39
CA TYR A 103 12.69 1.58 -6.65
C TYR A 103 12.97 0.31 -7.44
N ASP A 104 13.56 -0.69 -6.79
CA ASP A 104 13.65 -2.02 -7.37
C ASP A 104 12.29 -2.73 -7.26
N ILE A 105 11.39 -2.40 -8.18
CA ILE A 105 10.06 -3.01 -8.25
C ILE A 105 10.11 -4.47 -8.70
N ARG A 106 11.26 -4.97 -9.19
CA ARG A 106 11.43 -6.38 -9.58
C ARG A 106 11.32 -7.29 -8.36
N SER A 107 11.94 -6.87 -7.25
CA SER A 107 11.84 -7.56 -5.96
C SER A 107 10.40 -7.74 -5.47
N TRP A 108 9.45 -6.90 -5.91
CA TRP A 108 8.05 -7.00 -5.50
C TRP A 108 7.27 -8.10 -6.23
N ILE A 109 7.80 -8.58 -7.35
CA ILE A 109 7.25 -9.72 -8.09
C ILE A 109 7.94 -11.00 -7.62
N GLU A 110 9.24 -10.94 -7.36
CA GLU A 110 10.04 -12.13 -7.01
C GLU A 110 9.94 -12.52 -5.53
N LYS A 111 9.68 -11.58 -4.63
CA LYS A 111 9.75 -11.78 -3.16
C LYS A 111 8.52 -11.29 -2.40
N GLU A 112 7.61 -10.61 -3.07
CA GLU A 112 6.37 -10.10 -2.47
C GLU A 112 5.19 -10.49 -3.37
N GLN A 113 3.97 -10.16 -2.96
CA GLN A 113 2.77 -10.39 -3.77
C GLN A 113 2.30 -9.06 -4.36
N LEU A 114 2.45 -8.89 -5.68
CA LEU A 114 2.02 -7.68 -6.40
C LEU A 114 0.72 -7.93 -7.15
N PHE A 115 -0.33 -7.17 -6.83
CA PHE A 115 -1.61 -7.16 -7.54
C PHE A 115 -1.68 -5.96 -8.50
N LEU A 116 -2.14 -6.20 -9.72
CA LEU A 116 -2.26 -5.19 -10.77
C LEU A 116 -3.70 -5.08 -11.24
N ALA A 117 -4.14 -3.86 -11.51
CA ALA A 117 -5.40 -3.60 -12.18
C ALA A 117 -5.17 -3.35 -13.66
N LYS A 118 -5.87 -4.09 -14.52
CA LYS A 118 -5.87 -3.95 -15.97
C LYS A 118 -7.21 -3.41 -16.47
N LEU A 119 -7.17 -2.57 -17.50
CA LEU A 119 -8.32 -2.19 -18.31
C LEU A 119 -7.98 -2.50 -19.77
N GLY A 120 -8.60 -3.54 -20.32
CA GLY A 120 -8.11 -4.19 -21.54
C GLY A 120 -6.66 -4.67 -21.36
N ASN A 121 -5.79 -4.32 -22.31
CA ASN A 121 -4.37 -4.71 -22.27
C ASN A 121 -3.49 -3.77 -21.43
N LYS A 122 -4.05 -2.74 -20.80
CA LYS A 122 -3.27 -1.70 -20.10
C LYS A 122 -3.31 -1.89 -18.59
N ILE A 123 -2.14 -1.95 -17.96
CA ILE A 123 -2.02 -1.85 -16.50
C ILE A 123 -2.22 -0.39 -16.08
N ILE A 124 -3.17 -0.16 -15.17
CA ILE A 124 -3.62 1.19 -14.77
C ILE A 124 -3.43 1.47 -13.29
N ALA A 125 -3.27 0.44 -12.45
CA ALA A 125 -2.98 0.56 -11.03
C ALA A 125 -2.25 -0.69 -10.53
N GLY A 126 -1.66 -0.60 -9.34
CA GLY A 126 -1.14 -1.76 -8.66
C GLY A 126 -0.87 -1.52 -7.19
N THR A 127 -0.92 -2.60 -6.43
CA THR A 127 -0.65 -2.65 -5.01
C THR A 127 0.23 -3.84 -4.69
N ARG A 128 1.30 -3.61 -3.94
CA ARG A 128 2.06 -4.70 -3.33
C ARG A 128 1.53 -5.03 -1.94
N ILE A 129 1.42 -6.31 -1.66
CA ILE A 129 1.28 -6.88 -0.34
C ILE A 129 2.68 -7.22 0.14
N ARG A 130 3.03 -6.70 1.32
CA ARG A 130 4.36 -6.86 1.87
C ARG A 130 4.34 -7.88 2.98
N GLU A 131 5.29 -8.81 3.00
CA GLU A 131 5.73 -9.37 4.27
C GLU A 131 6.42 -8.24 5.05
N SER A 132 5.90 -7.89 6.22
CA SER A 132 6.56 -6.84 7.01
C SER A 132 7.95 -7.29 7.45
N VAL A 133 8.89 -6.34 7.44
CA VAL A 133 10.22 -6.49 8.08
C VAL A 133 10.11 -6.84 9.56
N TYR A 134 9.00 -6.48 10.19
CA TYR A 134 8.55 -7.01 11.46
C TYR A 134 7.57 -8.13 11.12
N ARG A 135 8.01 -9.40 11.11
CA ARG A 135 7.14 -10.56 10.84
C ARG A 135 5.76 -10.28 11.46
N PRO A 136 4.72 -10.00 10.63
CA PRO A 136 3.37 -9.95 11.17
C PRO A 136 3.11 -11.30 11.85
N PRO A 137 2.17 -11.40 12.80
CA PRO A 137 1.57 -12.69 13.10
C PRO A 137 1.24 -13.40 11.78
N ARG A 138 1.38 -14.73 11.71
CA ARG A 138 1.21 -15.48 10.43
C ARG A 138 -0.10 -15.13 9.71
N ASP A 139 -1.09 -14.68 10.46
CA ASP A 139 -2.46 -14.41 10.02
C ASP A 139 -2.70 -12.94 9.63
N VAL A 140 -1.65 -12.15 9.39
CA VAL A 140 -1.76 -10.72 9.04
C VAL A 140 -1.12 -10.40 7.70
N VAL A 141 -1.95 -9.96 6.77
CA VAL A 141 -1.55 -9.42 5.46
C VAL A 141 -1.37 -7.91 5.54
N ILE A 142 -0.25 -7.39 5.04
CA ILE A 142 0.01 -5.93 5.03
C ILE A 142 -0.19 -5.35 3.65
N TYR A 143 -1.24 -4.54 3.54
CA TYR A 143 -1.49 -3.69 2.40
C TYR A 143 -0.39 -2.61 2.30
N GLY A 144 0.51 -2.80 1.33
CA GLY A 144 1.72 -2.01 1.19
C GLY A 144 1.55 -0.78 0.31
N ALA A 145 2.45 -0.63 -0.67
CA ALA A 145 2.44 0.52 -1.56
C ALA A 145 1.36 0.36 -2.64
N ASN A 146 0.49 1.37 -2.76
CA ASN A 146 -0.55 1.45 -3.77
C ASN A 146 -0.34 2.66 -4.69
N THR A 147 -0.54 2.47 -5.99
CA THR A 147 -0.42 3.51 -7.01
C THR A 147 -1.42 3.29 -8.14
N SER A 148 -1.81 4.38 -8.81
CA SER A 148 -2.68 4.35 -9.99
C SER A 148 -2.37 5.52 -10.91
N LEU A 149 -2.58 5.33 -12.20
CA LEU A 149 -2.57 6.41 -13.19
C LEU A 149 -3.79 7.32 -12.98
N ARG A 150 -3.56 8.64 -12.92
CA ARG A 150 -4.58 9.63 -12.54
C ARG A 150 -5.79 9.60 -13.48
N GLU A 151 -5.54 9.50 -14.78
CA GLU A 151 -6.55 9.49 -15.82
C GLU A 151 -7.47 8.25 -15.79
N TYR A 152 -7.05 7.18 -15.09
CA TYR A 152 -7.84 5.96 -14.91
C TYR A 152 -8.50 5.86 -13.53
N GLN A 153 -8.27 6.81 -12.60
CA GLN A 153 -8.90 6.79 -11.27
C GLN A 153 -10.43 6.88 -11.33
N LYS A 154 -10.98 7.44 -12.42
CA LYS A 154 -12.43 7.47 -12.67
C LYS A 154 -13.05 6.07 -12.75
N PHE A 155 -12.28 5.05 -13.14
CA PHE A 155 -12.70 3.65 -13.21
C PHE A 155 -12.56 2.89 -11.87
N LYS A 156 -12.20 3.58 -10.78
CA LYS A 156 -12.12 3.02 -9.43
C LYS A 156 -11.22 1.78 -9.27
N PRO A 157 -10.04 1.70 -9.92
CA PRO A 157 -9.20 0.49 -9.84
C PRO A 157 -8.71 0.20 -8.41
N ASN A 158 -8.52 1.23 -7.58
CA ASN A 158 -8.03 1.05 -6.21
C ASN A 158 -9.10 0.49 -5.26
N ASP A 159 -10.38 0.81 -5.49
CA ASP A 159 -11.48 0.22 -4.71
C ASP A 159 -11.57 -1.28 -5.00
N LEU A 160 -11.45 -1.67 -6.28
CA LEU A 160 -11.43 -3.07 -6.69
C LEU A 160 -10.17 -3.81 -6.21
N LEU A 161 -8.98 -3.19 -6.29
CA LEU A 161 -7.73 -3.80 -5.80
C LEU A 161 -7.84 -4.22 -4.34
N ILE A 162 -8.28 -3.33 -3.45
CA ILE A 162 -8.42 -3.64 -2.02
C ILE A 162 -9.41 -4.78 -1.81
N TRP A 163 -10.53 -4.79 -2.56
CA TRP A 163 -11.53 -5.85 -2.46
C TRP A 163 -11.02 -7.22 -2.91
N GLU A 164 -10.33 -7.29 -4.05
CA GLU A 164 -9.75 -8.54 -4.55
C GLU A 164 -8.64 -9.05 -3.63
N ILE A 165 -7.83 -8.14 -3.06
CA ILE A 165 -6.83 -8.47 -2.05
C ILE A 165 -7.48 -9.05 -0.80
N ALA A 166 -8.57 -8.45 -0.30
CA ALA A 166 -9.27 -8.97 0.88
C ALA A 166 -9.84 -10.38 0.64
N LYS A 167 -10.40 -10.63 -0.55
CA LYS A 167 -10.87 -11.96 -0.95
C LYS A 167 -9.73 -12.97 -1.08
N TRP A 168 -8.59 -12.56 -1.62
CA TRP A 168 -7.40 -13.40 -1.72
C TRP A 168 -6.84 -13.74 -0.33
N ALA A 169 -6.65 -12.73 0.52
CA ALA A 169 -6.08 -12.89 1.86
C ALA A 169 -6.93 -13.78 2.80
N LYS A 170 -8.23 -13.96 2.53
CA LYS A 170 -9.09 -14.89 3.28
C LYS A 170 -8.90 -16.36 2.86
N LYS A 171 -8.29 -16.62 1.70
CA LYS A 171 -8.06 -17.97 1.15
C LYS A 171 -6.68 -18.54 1.46
N GLU A 172 -5.72 -17.68 1.79
CA GLU A 172 -4.39 -18.05 2.26
C GLU A 172 -4.45 -18.45 3.75
#